data_AF-A0A377D0K3-F1
#
_entry.id   AF-A0A377D0K3-F1
#
_cell.length_a   1.000
_cell.length_b   1.000
_cell.length_c   1.000
_cell.angle_alpha   90.00
_cell.angle_beta   90.00
_cell.angle_gamma   90.00
#
_symmetry.space_group_name_H-M   'P 1'
#
loop_
_entity.id
_entity.type
_entity.pdbx_description
1 polymer ?
#
loop_
_entity_poly.entity_id
_entity_poly.type
_entity_poly.pdbx_seq_one_letter_code
_entity_poly.pdbx_strand_id
1 'polypeptide(L)'
;MKPVKKRLDMLNEELSDKERQYSELEEEWKAEKASLSGTQTIKAELEQAKIAIEQARRVGDLARMSELQYGKIPELGKSNWKPQRSSEGKTMRLLRNKVTDAEIAEVLARWTGIPVSRMMESEREKLLRMEQELHHRVIGQNEAVDAVSNAIRRSRAGLADPNRPIGSFLFLGPTRCGEN
;
A
#
# COMPACT_ATOMS: atom_id res chain seq x y z
N MET A 1 -2.99 -55.27 -20.82
CA MET A 1 -1.69 -54.80 -20.28
C MET A 1 -1.14 -53.51 -20.92
N LYS A 2 -1.70 -52.99 -22.04
CA LYS A 2 -1.22 -51.76 -22.72
C LYS A 2 -1.68 -50.38 -22.16
N PRO A 3 -2.77 -50.21 -21.38
CA PRO A 3 -3.23 -48.86 -20.99
C PRO A 3 -2.44 -48.22 -19.84
N VAL A 4 -1.84 -49.03 -18.94
CA VAL A 4 -1.09 -48.52 -17.78
C VAL A 4 0.27 -47.93 -18.20
N LYS A 5 0.96 -48.57 -19.14
CA LYS A 5 2.21 -48.03 -19.71
C LYS A 5 1.99 -46.69 -20.41
N LYS A 6 0.94 -46.60 -21.24
CA LYS A 6 0.61 -45.36 -21.96
C LYS A 6 0.29 -44.20 -21.02
N ARG A 7 -0.37 -44.47 -19.89
CA ARG A 7 -0.67 -43.46 -18.86
C ARG A 7 0.58 -43.06 -18.07
N LEU A 8 1.49 -44.00 -17.78
CA LEU A 8 2.78 -43.72 -17.18
C LEU A 8 3.66 -42.85 -18.10
N ASP A 9 3.68 -43.14 -19.39
CA ASP A 9 4.45 -42.36 -20.38
C ASP A 9 3.91 -40.92 -20.44
N MET A 10 2.59 -40.72 -20.48
CA MET A 10 1.96 -39.39 -20.42
C MET A 10 2.28 -38.65 -19.11
N LEU A 11 2.23 -39.34 -17.97
CA LEU A 11 2.57 -38.75 -16.67
C LEU A 11 4.03 -38.33 -16.58
N ASN A 12 4.95 -39.10 -17.16
CA ASN A 12 6.37 -38.74 -17.20
C ASN A 12 6.63 -37.54 -18.12
N GLU A 13 5.90 -37.43 -19.23
CA GLU A 13 5.95 -36.28 -20.12
C GLU A 13 5.42 -35.02 -19.41
N GLU A 14 4.27 -35.11 -18.73
CA GLU A 14 3.73 -34.02 -17.91
C GLU A 14 4.67 -33.64 -16.76
N LEU A 15 5.31 -34.62 -16.11
CA LEU A 15 6.28 -34.38 -15.04
C LEU A 15 7.49 -33.61 -15.57
N SER A 16 8.06 -34.05 -16.69
CA SER A 16 9.19 -33.37 -17.33
C SER A 16 8.84 -31.94 -17.75
N ASP A 17 7.63 -31.72 -18.26
CA ASP A 17 7.16 -30.38 -18.61
C ASP A 17 7.00 -29.48 -17.37
N LYS A 18 6.50 -30.04 -16.26
CA LYS A 18 6.36 -29.32 -14.99
C LYS A 18 7.69 -29.03 -14.32
N GLU A 19 8.65 -29.95 -14.37
CA GLU A 19 10.00 -29.75 -13.87
C GLU A 19 10.73 -28.65 -14.65
N ARG A 20 10.56 -28.60 -15.98
CA ARG A 20 11.09 -27.50 -16.80
C ARG A 20 10.46 -26.17 -16.41
N GLN A 21 9.13 -26.09 -16.30
CA GLN A 21 8.42 -24.89 -15.85
C GLN A 21 8.87 -24.43 -14.47
N TYR A 22 9.10 -25.37 -13.55
CA TYR A 22 9.58 -25.07 -12.21
C TYR A 22 11.00 -24.50 -12.23
N SER A 23 11.92 -25.12 -12.98
CA SER A 23 13.29 -24.65 -13.10
C SER A 23 13.37 -23.25 -13.70
N GLU A 24 12.58 -22.97 -14.74
CA GLU A 24 12.50 -21.64 -15.36
C GLU A 24 12.03 -20.57 -14.35
N LEU A 25 10.97 -20.86 -13.60
CA LEU A 25 10.44 -19.95 -12.57
C LEU A 25 11.39 -19.80 -11.37
N GLU A 26 12.11 -20.86 -10.99
CA GLU A 26 13.07 -20.81 -9.90
C GLU A 26 14.29 -19.94 -10.26
N GLU A 27 14.77 -20.02 -11.50
CA GLU A 27 15.83 -19.14 -12.00
C GLU A 27 15.38 -17.68 -12.05
N GLU A 28 14.17 -17.41 -12.55
CA GLU A 28 13.58 -16.07 -12.56
C GLU A 28 13.48 -15.52 -11.12
N TRP A 29 12.98 -16.33 -10.18
CA TRP A 29 12.87 -15.95 -8.76
C TRP A 29 14.24 -15.66 -8.11
N LYS A 30 15.25 -16.51 -8.36
CA LYS A 30 16.61 -16.31 -7.84
C LYS A 30 17.22 -15.02 -8.40
N ALA A 31 17.02 -14.74 -9.68
CA ALA A 31 17.49 -13.51 -10.31
C ALA A 31 16.82 -12.26 -9.72
N GLU A 32 15.50 -12.29 -9.55
CA GLU A 32 14.76 -11.20 -8.91
C GLU A 32 15.22 -10.97 -7.45
N LYS A 33 15.39 -12.06 -6.68
CA LYS A 33 15.86 -12.01 -5.29
C LYS A 33 17.28 -11.46 -5.16
N ALA A 34 18.19 -11.83 -6.06
CA ALA A 34 19.56 -11.32 -6.06
C ALA A 34 19.60 -9.81 -6.30
N SER A 35 18.78 -9.31 -7.24
CA SER A 35 18.66 -7.87 -7.51
C SER A 35 18.13 -7.09 -6.29
N LEU A 36 17.19 -7.68 -5.56
CA LEU A 36 16.60 -7.09 -4.36
C LEU A 36 17.58 -7.07 -3.19
N SER A 37 18.29 -8.18 -2.95
CA SER A 37 19.29 -8.27 -1.89
C SER A 37 20.40 -7.23 -2.08
N GLY A 38 20.87 -7.03 -3.32
CA GLY A 38 21.88 -6.01 -3.61
C GLY A 38 21.39 -4.59 -3.36
N THR A 39 20.11 -4.31 -3.63
CA THR A 39 19.53 -2.99 -3.33
C THR A 39 19.38 -2.78 -1.81
N GLN A 40 19.04 -3.85 -1.07
CA GLN A 40 18.89 -3.80 0.38
C GLN A 40 20.23 -3.58 1.09
N THR A 41 21.32 -4.23 0.64
CA THR A 41 22.66 -4.02 1.21
C THR A 41 23.15 -2.59 0.97
N ILE A 42 23.00 -2.06 -0.24
CA ILE A 42 23.37 -0.67 -0.55
C ILE A 42 22.58 0.33 0.31
N LYS A 43 21.27 0.09 0.51
CA LYS A 43 20.46 0.92 1.42
C LYS A 43 20.94 0.85 2.86
N ALA A 44 21.29 -0.35 3.34
CA ALA A 44 21.81 -0.53 4.69
C ALA A 44 23.16 0.18 4.89
N GLU A 45 24.08 0.07 3.93
CA GLU A 45 25.36 0.78 3.94
C GLU A 45 25.19 2.30 3.91
N LEU A 46 24.24 2.80 3.12
CA LEU A 46 23.92 4.22 3.05
C LEU A 46 23.38 4.73 4.40
N GLU A 47 22.53 3.95 5.07
CA GLU A 47 22.02 4.32 6.40
C GLU A 47 23.10 4.27 7.47
N GLN A 48 23.98 3.26 7.43
CA GLN A 48 25.17 3.22 8.30
C GLN A 48 26.10 4.43 8.08
N ALA A 49 26.31 4.84 6.83
CA ALA A 49 27.12 6.01 6.50
C ALA A 49 26.51 7.31 7.05
N LYS A 50 25.19 7.46 7.02
CA LYS A 50 24.49 8.59 7.66
C LYS A 50 24.66 8.59 9.18
N ILE A 51 24.47 7.45 9.83
CA ILE A 51 24.67 7.30 11.28
C ILE A 51 26.13 7.64 11.64
N ALA A 52 27.09 7.19 10.83
CA ALA A 52 28.50 7.48 11.04
C ALA A 52 28.83 8.98 10.91
N ILE A 53 28.14 9.72 10.03
CA ILE A 53 28.23 11.19 10.00
C ILE A 53 27.73 11.81 11.30
N GLU A 54 26.58 11.37 11.81
CA GLU A 54 26.06 11.91 13.08
C GLU A 54 27.01 11.64 14.24
N GLN A 55 27.62 10.46 14.28
CA GLN A 55 28.63 10.11 15.28
C GLN A 55 29.88 10.97 15.15
N ALA A 56 30.42 11.11 13.93
CA ALA A 56 31.58 11.96 13.68
C ALA A 56 31.32 13.43 14.05
N ARG A 57 30.08 13.91 13.82
CA ARG A 57 29.63 15.24 14.26
C ARG A 57 29.63 15.41 15.78
N ARG A 58 29.22 14.38 16.53
CA ARG A 58 29.21 14.41 18.01
C ARG A 58 30.63 14.41 18.60
N VAL A 59 31.56 13.69 17.96
CA VAL A 59 32.96 13.57 18.42
C VAL A 59 33.85 14.71 17.88
N GLY A 60 33.37 15.48 16.91
CA GLY A 60 34.10 16.60 16.31
C GLY A 60 35.14 16.18 15.25
N ASP A 61 35.02 14.98 14.69
CA ASP A 61 35.93 14.46 13.65
C ASP A 61 35.53 14.98 12.27
N LEU A 62 36.03 16.18 11.94
CA LEU A 62 35.74 16.88 10.68
C LEU A 62 36.30 16.16 9.45
N ALA A 63 37.41 15.44 9.59
CA ALA A 63 38.02 14.71 8.47
C ALA A 63 37.12 13.56 8.02
N ARG A 64 36.65 12.75 8.98
CA ARG A 64 35.75 11.63 8.73
C ARG A 64 34.37 12.08 8.26
N MET A 65 33.87 13.21 8.75
CA MET A 65 32.63 13.82 8.23
C MET A 65 32.74 14.17 6.75
N SER A 66 33.83 14.83 6.35
CA SER A 66 34.03 15.26 4.96
C SER A 66 34.14 14.06 4.00
N GLU A 67 34.89 13.03 4.38
CA GLU A 67 35.03 11.79 3.60
C GLU A 67 33.67 11.10 3.38
N LEU A 68 32.86 10.99 4.43
CA LEU A 68 31.54 10.37 4.34
C LEU A 68 30.56 11.22 3.53
N GLN A 69 30.57 12.54 3.75
CA GLN A 69 29.61 13.47 3.14
C GLN A 69 29.85 13.67 1.65
N TYR A 70 31.12 13.75 1.22
CA TYR A 70 31.47 14.05 -0.16
C TYR A 70 32.00 12.85 -0.97
N GLY A 71 32.41 11.77 -0.30
CA GLY A 71 32.86 10.52 -0.94
C GLY A 71 31.78 9.44 -0.87
N LYS A 72 31.69 8.76 0.27
CA LYS A 72 30.92 7.50 0.39
C LYS A 72 29.42 7.67 0.18
N ILE A 73 28.78 8.68 0.76
CA ILE A 73 27.31 8.84 0.64
C ILE A 73 26.89 9.15 -0.81
N PRO A 74 27.53 10.08 -1.53
CA PRO A 74 27.24 10.31 -2.95
C PRO A 74 27.48 9.07 -3.82
N GLU A 75 28.54 8.29 -3.57
CA GLU A 75 28.84 7.06 -4.31
C GLU A 75 27.79 5.96 -4.08
N LEU A 76 27.41 5.73 -2.83
CA LEU A 76 26.35 4.79 -2.45
C LEU A 76 24.99 5.24 -2.98
N GLY A 77 24.69 6.54 -2.94
CA GLY A 77 23.47 7.12 -3.49
C GLY A 77 23.35 6.92 -5.01
N LYS A 78 24.44 7.16 -5.76
CA LYS A 78 24.49 6.86 -7.20
C LYS A 78 24.33 5.37 -7.49
N SER A 79 24.93 4.52 -6.66
CA SER A 79 24.86 3.06 -6.80
C SER A 79 23.49 2.49 -6.47
N ASN A 80 22.71 3.13 -5.58
CA ASN A 80 21.32 2.77 -5.28
C ASN A 80 20.35 3.18 -6.42
N TRP A 81 20.61 4.31 -7.08
CA TRP A 81 19.74 4.81 -8.16
C TRP A 81 19.78 3.94 -9.43
N LYS A 82 20.94 3.38 -9.77
CA LYS A 82 21.12 2.51 -10.95
C LYS A 82 20.20 1.27 -10.95
N PRO A 83 20.20 0.41 -9.92
CA PRO A 83 19.33 -0.76 -9.87
C PRO A 83 17.86 -0.38 -9.74
N GLN A 84 17.53 0.74 -9.09
CA GLN A 84 16.14 1.20 -8.95
C GLN A 84 15.52 1.59 -10.30
N ARG A 85 16.26 2.30 -11.18
CA ARG A 85 15.81 2.59 -12.56
C ARG A 85 15.72 1.35 -13.44
N SER A 86 16.67 0.41 -13.32
CA SER A 86 16.63 -0.84 -14.07
C SER A 86 15.46 -1.73 -13.66
N SER A 87 15.04 -1.65 -12.38
CA SER A 87 13.89 -2.36 -11.82
C SER A 87 12.55 -1.67 -12.11
N GLU A 88 12.51 -0.34 -12.27
CA GLU A 88 11.27 0.39 -12.59
C GLU A 88 10.71 0.08 -14.00
N GLY A 89 11.55 -0.37 -14.94
CA GLY A 89 11.13 -0.76 -16.29
C GLY A 89 10.93 -2.27 -16.51
N LYS A 90 11.50 -3.12 -15.65
CA LYS A 90 11.26 -4.58 -15.64
C LYS A 90 10.26 -4.88 -14.54
N THR A 91 9.02 -5.16 -14.91
CA THR A 91 7.99 -5.64 -13.98
C THR A 91 8.50 -6.91 -13.30
N MET A 92 8.94 -6.80 -12.04
CA MET A 92 9.23 -7.97 -11.21
C MET A 92 7.92 -8.76 -11.10
N ARG A 93 7.90 -9.95 -11.71
CA ARG A 93 6.68 -10.74 -11.91
C ARG A 93 6.40 -11.62 -10.70
N LEU A 94 7.46 -12.12 -10.05
CA LEU A 94 7.37 -13.06 -8.94
C LEU A 94 7.47 -12.36 -7.57
N LEU A 95 8.27 -11.30 -7.46
CA LEU A 95 8.39 -10.49 -6.23
C LEU A 95 7.82 -9.08 -6.41
N ARG A 96 6.71 -8.81 -5.73
CA ARG A 96 6.22 -7.45 -5.47
C ARG A 96 6.92 -6.87 -4.24
N ASN A 97 7.68 -5.79 -4.43
CA ASN A 97 8.34 -5.05 -3.35
C ASN A 97 7.87 -3.58 -3.26
N LYS A 98 6.77 -3.24 -3.95
CA LYS A 98 6.18 -1.90 -3.88
C LYS A 98 4.95 -1.95 -2.99
N VAL A 99 5.06 -1.34 -1.82
CA VAL A 99 3.90 -1.14 -0.93
C VAL A 99 2.95 -0.16 -1.61
N THR A 100 1.78 -0.65 -1.97
CA THR A 100 0.71 0.15 -2.58
C THR A 100 -0.42 0.38 -1.58
N ASP A 101 -1.30 1.33 -1.89
CA ASP A 101 -2.48 1.64 -1.08
C ASP A 101 -3.35 0.39 -0.83
N ALA A 102 -3.38 -0.54 -1.78
CA ALA A 102 -4.08 -1.81 -1.65
C ALA A 102 -3.48 -2.72 -0.55
N GLU A 103 -2.15 -2.79 -0.44
CA GLU A 103 -1.47 -3.59 0.59
C GLU A 103 -1.71 -2.98 1.99
N ILE A 104 -1.69 -1.65 2.09
CA ILE A 104 -2.00 -0.94 3.34
C ILE A 104 -3.46 -1.18 3.73
N ALA A 105 -4.38 -1.09 2.77
CA ALA A 105 -5.80 -1.32 3.00
C ALA A 105 -6.09 -2.75 3.46
N GLU A 106 -5.37 -3.76 2.93
CA GLU A 106 -5.52 -5.15 3.37
C GLU A 106 -5.12 -5.35 4.84
N VAL A 107 -4.02 -4.74 5.27
CA VAL A 107 -3.57 -4.78 6.67
C VAL A 107 -4.59 -4.09 7.58
N LEU A 108 -5.03 -2.89 7.20
CA LEU A 108 -6.03 -2.14 7.97
C LEU A 108 -7.38 -2.84 8.01
N ALA A 109 -7.80 -3.49 6.94
CA ALA A 109 -9.01 -4.29 6.89
C ALA A 109 -8.94 -5.46 7.88
N ARG A 110 -7.78 -6.13 7.97
CA ARG A 110 -7.57 -7.23 8.93
C ARG A 110 -7.65 -6.76 10.38
N TRP A 111 -7.20 -5.54 10.67
CA TRP A 111 -7.23 -4.99 12.02
C TRP A 111 -8.59 -4.41 12.40
N THR A 112 -9.24 -3.70 11.48
CA THR A 112 -10.49 -2.97 11.73
C THR A 112 -11.75 -3.79 11.46
N GLY A 113 -11.62 -4.89 10.69
CA GLY A 113 -12.75 -5.66 10.17
C GLY A 113 -13.51 -4.96 9.03
N ILE A 114 -13.07 -3.79 8.57
CA ILE A 114 -13.72 -3.04 7.49
C ILE A 114 -13.23 -3.60 6.15
N PRO A 115 -14.12 -4.05 5.25
CA PRO A 115 -13.70 -4.59 3.95
C PRO A 115 -12.91 -3.59 3.12
N VAL A 116 -11.87 -4.06 2.43
CA VAL A 116 -11.04 -3.25 1.52
C VAL A 116 -11.90 -2.54 0.46
N SER A 117 -12.95 -3.20 -0.01
CA SER A 117 -13.92 -2.60 -0.95
C SER A 117 -14.55 -1.32 -0.41
N ARG A 118 -14.89 -1.27 0.89
CA ARG A 118 -15.41 -0.06 1.53
C ARG A 118 -14.32 0.97 1.77
N MET A 119 -13.07 0.57 1.96
CA MET A 119 -11.95 1.51 2.18
C MET A 119 -11.50 2.19 0.88
N MET A 120 -11.48 1.44 -0.22
CA MET A 120 -11.07 1.89 -1.55
C MET A 120 -12.18 2.60 -2.32
N GLU A 121 -13.42 2.53 -1.84
CA GLU A 121 -14.56 3.22 -2.43
C GLU A 121 -14.37 4.74 -2.38
N SER A 122 -14.66 5.41 -3.50
CA SER A 122 -14.52 6.86 -3.62
C SER A 122 -15.39 7.58 -2.59
N GLU A 123 -14.76 8.43 -1.77
CA GLU A 123 -15.48 9.28 -0.82
C GLU A 123 -16.56 10.11 -1.51
N ARG A 124 -16.31 10.57 -2.74
CA ARG A 124 -17.30 11.28 -3.56
C ARG A 124 -18.55 10.46 -3.81
N GLU A 125 -18.41 9.20 -4.22
CA GLU A 125 -19.56 8.33 -4.51
C GLU A 125 -20.35 7.98 -3.25
N LYS A 126 -19.67 7.84 -2.11
CA LYS A 126 -20.35 7.69 -0.80
C LYS A 126 -21.15 8.93 -0.45
N LEU A 127 -20.57 10.12 -0.63
CA LEU A 127 -21.25 11.37 -0.35
C LEU A 127 -22.47 11.58 -1.26
N LEU A 128 -22.40 11.17 -2.52
CA LEU A 128 -23.52 11.27 -3.47
C LEU A 128 -24.69 10.33 -3.14
N ARG A 129 -24.43 9.18 -2.52
CA ARG A 129 -25.45 8.21 -2.11
C ARG A 129 -25.84 8.30 -0.63
N MET A 130 -25.32 9.29 0.09
CA MET A 130 -25.45 9.40 1.55
C MET A 130 -26.90 9.40 2.02
N GLU A 131 -27.79 10.17 1.40
CA GLU A 131 -29.21 10.22 1.76
C GLU A 131 -29.86 8.85 1.58
N GLN A 132 -29.58 8.19 0.45
CA GLN A 132 -30.10 6.86 0.15
C GLN A 132 -29.63 5.84 1.19
N GLU A 133 -28.34 5.83 1.53
CA GLU A 133 -27.76 4.95 2.55
C GLU A 133 -28.36 5.20 3.94
N LEU A 134 -28.59 6.47 4.32
CA LEU A 134 -29.24 6.80 5.59
C LEU A 134 -30.70 6.32 5.63
N HIS A 135 -31.44 6.43 4.53
CA HIS A 135 -32.82 5.96 4.43
C HIS A 135 -32.99 4.44 4.51
N HIS A 136 -31.93 3.65 4.31
CA HIS A 136 -31.98 2.21 4.60
C HIS A 136 -32.16 1.91 6.09
N ARG A 137 -31.79 2.85 6.97
CA ARG A 137 -31.87 2.70 8.42
C ARG A 137 -32.87 3.66 9.07
N VAL A 138 -33.09 4.83 8.45
CA VAL A 138 -33.97 5.89 8.94
C VAL A 138 -35.24 5.92 8.10
N ILE A 139 -36.37 5.63 8.74
CA ILE A 139 -37.69 5.68 8.09
C ILE A 139 -38.27 7.08 8.27
N GLY A 140 -38.56 7.76 7.16
CA GLY A 140 -39.04 9.14 7.16
C GLY A 140 -37.94 10.16 7.43
N GLN A 141 -38.30 11.29 8.07
CA GLN A 141 -37.37 12.38 8.44
C GLN A 141 -36.55 12.94 7.25
N ASN A 142 -37.15 13.03 6.07
CA ASN A 142 -36.48 13.47 4.83
C ASN A 142 -35.72 14.79 5.01
N GLU A 143 -36.35 15.78 5.66
CA GLU A 143 -35.73 17.10 5.90
C GLU A 143 -34.47 17.02 6.77
N ALA A 144 -34.47 16.17 7.81
CA ALA A 144 -33.31 15.99 8.66
C ALA A 144 -32.17 15.27 7.93
N VAL A 145 -32.49 14.23 7.16
CA VAL A 145 -31.51 13.48 6.34
C VAL A 145 -30.88 14.40 5.28
N ASP A 146 -31.68 15.22 4.60
CA ASP A 146 -31.22 16.19 3.61
C ASP A 146 -30.33 17.27 4.24
N ALA A 147 -30.73 17.82 5.40
CA ALA A 147 -29.97 18.85 6.09
C ALA A 147 -28.59 18.34 6.55
N VAL A 148 -28.54 17.13 7.12
CA VAL A 148 -27.29 16.50 7.56
C VAL A 148 -26.38 16.17 6.37
N SER A 149 -26.93 15.56 5.32
CA SER A 149 -26.16 15.17 4.13
C SER A 149 -25.55 16.38 3.42
N ASN A 150 -26.32 17.47 3.30
CA ASN A 150 -25.84 18.73 2.72
C ASN A 150 -24.75 19.37 3.57
N ALA A 151 -24.87 19.37 4.91
CA ALA A 151 -23.84 19.91 5.79
C ALA A 151 -22.52 19.12 5.69
N ILE A 152 -22.58 17.78 5.69
CA ILE A 152 -21.39 16.94 5.55
C ILE A 152 -20.73 17.14 4.18
N ARG A 153 -21.51 17.22 3.10
CA ARG A 153 -20.99 17.54 1.74
C ARG A 153 -20.28 18.89 1.69
N ARG A 154 -20.86 19.93 2.28
CA ARG A 154 -20.22 21.26 2.33
C ARG A 154 -18.89 21.22 3.08
N SER A 155 -18.83 20.52 4.21
CA SER A 155 -17.59 20.37 4.97
C SER A 155 -16.52 19.60 4.17
N ARG A 156 -16.89 18.48 3.55
CA ARG A 156 -15.98 17.66 2.74
C ARG A 156 -15.53 18.33 1.43
N ALA A 157 -16.35 19.23 0.88
CA ALA A 157 -15.99 20.06 -0.26
C ALA A 157 -15.08 21.25 0.10
N GLY A 158 -14.73 21.44 1.38
CA GLY A 158 -13.92 22.56 1.84
C GLY A 158 -14.65 23.91 1.80
N LEU A 159 -15.98 23.91 1.69
CA LEU A 159 -16.81 25.11 1.72
C LEU A 159 -17.10 25.61 3.15
N ALA A 160 -16.69 24.84 4.16
CA ALA A 160 -16.81 25.18 5.58
C ALA A 160 -15.44 25.52 6.18
N ASP A 161 -15.45 26.26 7.29
CA ASP A 161 -14.25 26.60 8.06
C ASP A 161 -13.57 25.31 8.60
N PRO A 162 -12.28 25.06 8.31
CA PRO A 162 -11.56 23.87 8.75
C PRO A 162 -11.39 23.78 10.27
N ASN A 163 -11.53 24.89 11.02
CA ASN A 163 -11.43 24.89 12.47
C ASN A 163 -12.76 24.57 13.18
N ARG A 164 -13.82 24.26 12.41
CA ARG A 164 -15.16 23.93 12.94
C ARG A 164 -15.47 22.44 12.74
N PRO A 165 -16.36 21.86 13.56
CA PRO A 165 -16.79 20.47 13.35
C PRO A 165 -17.47 20.30 11.99
N ILE A 166 -17.41 19.09 11.44
CA ILE A 166 -17.97 18.71 10.12
C ILE A 166 -19.46 19.13 9.99
N GLY A 167 -20.20 19.05 11.09
CA GLY A 167 -21.54 19.62 11.23
C GLY A 167 -21.89 19.76 12.71
N SER A 168 -22.69 20.77 13.02
CA SER A 168 -23.32 20.94 14.33
C SER A 168 -24.83 20.96 14.10
N PHE A 169 -25.52 20.01 14.72
CA PHE A 169 -26.95 19.80 14.50
C PHE A 169 -27.68 19.86 15.84
N LEU A 170 -28.82 20.55 15.85
CA LEU A 170 -29.78 20.52 16.94
C LEU A 170 -31.00 19.76 16.44
N PHE A 171 -31.18 18.54 16.90
CA PHE A 171 -32.36 17.74 16.59
C PHE A 171 -33.51 18.17 17.51
N LEU A 172 -34.68 18.42 16.91
CA LEU A 172 -35.90 18.81 17.60
C LEU A 172 -37.03 17.92 17.10
N GLY A 173 -37.62 17.12 17.98
CA GLY A 173 -38.68 16.21 17.61
C GLY A 173 -39.44 15.62 18.80
N PRO A 174 -40.59 14.98 18.55
CA PRO A 174 -41.28 14.20 19.57
C PRO A 174 -40.43 13.02 20.04
N THR A 175 -40.52 12.68 21.33
CA THR A 175 -39.71 11.62 21.93
C THR A 175 -39.88 10.29 21.18
N ARG A 176 -38.76 9.58 20.96
CA ARG A 176 -38.68 8.23 20.35
C ARG A 176 -38.83 8.15 18.82
N CYS A 177 -38.52 9.22 18.10
CA CYS A 177 -38.54 9.27 16.62
C CYS A 177 -37.23 8.89 15.90
N GLY A 178 -36.28 8.24 16.57
CA GLY A 178 -35.04 7.74 15.92
C GLY A 178 -33.90 8.76 15.81
N GLU A 179 -33.84 9.74 16.73
CA GLU A 179 -32.76 10.73 16.81
C GLU A 179 -31.40 10.13 17.24
N ASN A 180 -31.38 8.90 17.79
CA ASN A 180 -30.20 8.20 18.32
C ASN A 180 -29.87 6.93 17.54
#